data_AF-A0AAN8FQN0-F1
#
_entry.id   AF-A0AAN8FQN0-F1
#
_cell.length_a   1.000
_cell.length_b   1.000
_cell.length_c   1.000
_cell.angle_alpha   90.00
_cell.angle_beta   90.00
_cell.angle_gamma   90.00
#
_symmetry.space_group_name_H-M   'P 1'
#
loop_
_entity.id
_entity.type
_entity.pdbx_description
1 polymer ?
#
loop_
_entity_poly.entity_id
_entity_poly.type
_entity_poly.pdbx_seq_one_letter_code
_entity_poly.pdbx_strand_id
1 'polypeptide(L)'
;MWRLLLVLACASLSFAQNCGPNEVWDSCGASCEATCRNPNPQLCTAACVAGCRCRRGFFRNDRGVCVGNCGRPPPPPPPPPPPPGRTCVNAICPAGFTCQMVAQQCLRPPCPPPQPQCVRVQQMICPQNESWTVCSSQCEPTCSNMSLRCNKACGPPKCQCDPGFFRNRFGACEWQCD
;
A
#
# COMPACT_ATOMS: atom_id res chain seq x y z
N MET A 1 -0.27 -69.42 -58.38
CA MET A 1 0.27 -69.00 -57.06
C MET A 1 0.93 -67.65 -57.23
N TRP A 2 0.17 -66.57 -57.01
CA TRP A 2 0.61 -65.18 -57.23
C TRP A 2 1.10 -64.60 -55.90
N ARG A 3 2.40 -64.35 -55.76
CA ARG A 3 2.98 -63.63 -54.61
C ARG A 3 3.01 -62.13 -54.93
N LEU A 4 2.00 -61.39 -54.49
CA LEU A 4 2.04 -59.92 -54.41
C LEU A 4 2.99 -59.52 -53.29
N LEU A 5 4.12 -58.92 -53.65
CA LEU A 5 4.95 -58.16 -52.73
C LEU A 5 4.20 -56.87 -52.37
N LEU A 6 3.57 -56.85 -51.20
CA LEU A 6 3.02 -55.61 -50.62
C LEU A 6 4.19 -54.77 -50.11
N VAL A 7 4.58 -53.77 -50.90
CA VAL A 7 5.49 -52.71 -50.47
C VAL A 7 4.73 -51.86 -49.46
N LEU A 8 4.92 -52.14 -48.17
CA LEU A 8 4.46 -51.27 -47.08
C LEU A 8 5.29 -49.98 -47.11
N ALA A 9 4.83 -49.01 -47.90
CA ALA A 9 5.26 -47.64 -47.74
C ALA A 9 4.83 -47.17 -46.34
N CYS A 10 5.80 -47.06 -45.43
CA CYS A 10 5.60 -46.44 -44.13
C CYS A 10 5.27 -44.97 -44.36
N ALA A 11 3.98 -44.64 -44.46
CA ALA A 11 3.52 -43.26 -44.37
C ALA A 11 3.84 -42.77 -42.96
N SER A 12 4.89 -41.95 -42.86
CA SER A 12 5.24 -41.23 -41.63
C SER A 12 4.08 -40.29 -41.29
N LEU A 13 3.14 -40.77 -40.49
CA LEU A 13 2.11 -39.97 -39.85
C LEU A 13 2.80 -39.02 -38.87
N SER A 14 3.19 -37.84 -39.37
CA SER A 14 3.59 -36.72 -38.53
C SER A 14 2.35 -36.27 -37.76
N PHE A 15 2.15 -36.81 -36.55
CA PHE A 15 1.25 -36.22 -35.56
C PHE A 15 1.81 -34.83 -35.23
N ALA A 16 1.35 -33.79 -35.91
CA ALA A 16 1.55 -32.44 -35.44
C ALA A 16 0.95 -32.38 -34.04
N GLN A 17 1.79 -32.20 -33.02
CA GLN A 17 1.38 -31.97 -31.63
C GLN A 17 0.65 -30.62 -31.58
N ASN A 18 -0.63 -30.66 -31.94
CA ASN A 18 -1.47 -29.47 -31.95
C ASN A 18 -1.79 -29.11 -30.50
N CYS A 19 -1.16 -28.06 -30.02
CA CYS A 19 -1.51 -27.44 -28.76
C CYS A 19 -2.89 -26.78 -28.83
N GLY A 20 -3.51 -26.60 -27.66
CA GLY A 20 -4.83 -25.98 -27.56
C GLY A 20 -4.82 -24.49 -27.91
N PRO A 21 -6.01 -23.85 -27.91
CA PRO A 21 -6.10 -22.40 -28.08
C PRO A 21 -5.25 -21.65 -27.05
N ASN A 22 -4.48 -20.67 -27.53
CA ASN A 22 -3.53 -19.88 -26.73
C ASN A 22 -2.37 -20.66 -26.12
N GLU A 23 -2.09 -21.86 -26.63
CA GLU A 23 -0.92 -22.64 -26.27
C GLU A 23 0.11 -22.71 -27.41
N VAL A 24 1.36 -22.91 -27.05
CA VAL A 24 2.50 -23.10 -27.96
C VAL A 24 3.28 -24.30 -27.47
N TRP A 25 3.70 -25.16 -28.39
CA TRP A 25 4.58 -26.28 -28.05
C TRP A 25 5.94 -25.75 -27.64
N ASP A 26 6.40 -26.17 -26.47
CA ASP A 26 7.72 -25.86 -25.96
C ASP A 26 8.45 -27.16 -25.64
N SER A 27 9.52 -27.44 -26.40
CA SER A 27 10.37 -28.62 -26.20
C SER A 27 11.18 -28.54 -24.91
N CYS A 28 11.32 -27.35 -24.30
CA CYS A 28 12.13 -27.16 -23.11
C CYS A 28 11.66 -26.00 -22.22
N GLY A 29 10.39 -26.00 -21.84
CA GLY A 29 9.88 -24.91 -21.02
C GLY A 29 10.11 -25.10 -19.52
N ALA A 30 9.89 -24.03 -18.76
CA ALA A 30 10.09 -24.00 -17.31
C ALA A 30 9.24 -25.03 -16.57
N SER A 31 9.78 -25.71 -15.55
CA SER A 31 8.98 -26.67 -14.75
C SER A 31 7.74 -26.07 -14.06
N CYS A 32 7.67 -24.75 -13.92
CA CYS A 32 6.52 -24.00 -13.43
C CYS A 32 5.85 -23.26 -14.60
N GLU A 33 4.56 -23.45 -14.79
CA GLU A 33 3.79 -22.63 -15.72
C GLU A 33 2.97 -21.59 -14.95
N ALA A 34 2.85 -20.38 -15.50
CA ALA A 34 2.03 -19.34 -14.90
C ALA A 34 0.54 -19.74 -14.93
N THR A 35 -0.10 -19.70 -13.77
CA THR A 35 -1.52 -20.04 -13.62
C THR A 35 -2.31 -18.84 -13.15
N CYS A 36 -3.63 -18.92 -13.21
CA CYS A 36 -4.48 -17.87 -12.68
C CYS A 36 -4.38 -17.68 -11.17
N ARG A 37 -3.99 -18.73 -10.44
CA ARG A 37 -3.73 -18.67 -8.99
C ARG A 37 -2.33 -18.17 -8.66
N ASN A 38 -1.36 -18.44 -9.53
CA ASN A 38 0.01 -17.99 -9.40
C ASN A 38 0.54 -17.44 -10.75
N PRO A 39 0.28 -16.15 -11.05
CA PRO A 39 0.71 -15.54 -12.30
C PRO A 39 2.23 -15.39 -12.45
N ASN A 40 2.97 -15.42 -11.33
CA ASN A 40 4.42 -15.23 -11.32
C ASN A 40 5.09 -16.25 -10.38
N PRO A 41 5.22 -17.52 -10.79
CA PRO A 41 5.88 -18.53 -9.98
C PRO A 41 7.35 -18.16 -9.74
N GLN A 42 7.73 -17.98 -8.46
CA GLN A 42 9.07 -17.55 -8.07
C GLN A 42 10.10 -18.69 -8.02
N LEU A 43 9.64 -19.91 -7.79
CA LEU A 43 10.49 -21.08 -7.57
C LEU A 43 10.17 -22.14 -8.61
N CYS A 44 11.09 -22.31 -9.55
CA CYS A 44 10.98 -23.24 -10.65
C CYS A 44 12.27 -24.03 -10.73
N THR A 45 12.18 -25.35 -10.84
CA THR A 45 13.37 -26.16 -11.08
C THR A 45 13.91 -25.88 -12.48
N ALA A 46 15.22 -26.01 -12.66
CA ALA A 46 15.89 -25.92 -13.97
C ALA A 46 15.57 -27.11 -14.90
N ALA A 47 14.63 -27.97 -14.51
CA ALA A 47 14.20 -29.10 -15.32
C ALA A 47 13.48 -28.62 -16.60
N CYS A 48 13.90 -29.20 -17.71
CA CYS A 48 13.33 -29.02 -19.03
C CYS A 48 12.09 -29.91 -19.17
N VAL A 49 10.90 -29.32 -19.19
CA VAL A 49 9.64 -30.08 -19.33
C VAL A 49 9.00 -29.75 -20.66
N ALA A 50 9.09 -30.69 -21.60
CA ALA A 50 8.48 -30.59 -22.93
C ALA A 50 6.95 -30.69 -22.84
N GLY A 51 6.23 -29.79 -23.53
CA GLY A 51 4.78 -29.80 -23.57
C GLY A 51 4.15 -28.52 -24.14
N CYS A 52 2.83 -28.53 -24.27
CA CYS A 52 2.05 -27.35 -24.67
C CYS A 52 1.94 -26.35 -23.51
N ARG A 53 2.27 -25.09 -23.78
CA ARG A 53 2.32 -24.03 -22.77
C ARG A 53 1.53 -22.80 -23.17
N CYS A 54 0.92 -22.13 -22.20
CA CYS A 54 0.27 -20.84 -22.42
C CYS A 54 1.26 -19.85 -23.03
N ARG A 55 0.87 -19.28 -24.17
CA ARG A 55 1.63 -18.20 -24.81
C ARG A 55 1.75 -17.01 -23.86
N ARG A 56 2.80 -16.19 -24.04
CA ARG A 56 3.07 -15.03 -23.19
C ARG A 56 1.82 -14.14 -23.02
N GLY A 57 1.51 -13.80 -21.77
CA GLY A 57 0.33 -13.01 -21.40
C GLY A 57 -0.95 -13.82 -21.15
N PHE A 58 -0.90 -15.15 -21.29
CA PHE A 58 -1.98 -16.06 -20.92
C PHE A 58 -1.60 -16.88 -19.70
N PHE A 59 -2.60 -17.25 -18.91
CA PHE A 59 -2.44 -18.00 -17.67
C PHE A 59 -3.36 -19.21 -17.71
N ARG A 60 -2.88 -20.36 -17.23
CA ARG A 60 -3.71 -21.56 -17.15
C ARG A 60 -4.71 -21.41 -16.01
N ASN A 61 -6.00 -21.51 -16.32
CA ASN A 61 -7.06 -21.52 -15.32
C ASN A 61 -7.29 -22.93 -14.74
N ASP A 62 -8.19 -23.04 -13.77
CA ASP A 62 -8.51 -24.30 -13.09
C ASP A 62 -9.19 -25.35 -14.00
N ARG A 63 -9.62 -24.95 -15.21
CA ARG A 63 -10.17 -25.83 -16.24
C ARG A 63 -9.10 -26.30 -17.23
N GLY A 64 -7.82 -25.97 -16.98
CA GLY A 64 -6.71 -26.32 -17.85
C GLY A 64 -6.60 -25.46 -19.12
N VAL A 65 -7.36 -24.38 -19.24
CA VAL A 65 -7.40 -23.53 -20.45
C VAL A 65 -6.57 -22.26 -20.24
N CYS A 66 -5.79 -21.87 -21.25
CA CYS A 66 -5.03 -20.62 -21.26
C CYS A 66 -5.94 -19.42 -21.55
N VAL A 67 -6.08 -18.53 -20.56
CA VAL A 67 -6.91 -17.31 -20.64
C VAL A 67 -6.08 -16.05 -20.40
N GLY A 68 -6.41 -14.95 -21.08
CA GLY A 68 -5.73 -13.66 -20.90
C GLY A 68 -6.23 -12.88 -19.68
N ASN A 69 -7.43 -13.20 -19.19
CA ASN A 69 -7.99 -12.61 -17.98
C ASN A 69 -8.47 -13.73 -17.05
N CYS A 70 -7.84 -13.83 -15.88
CA CYS A 70 -8.11 -14.87 -14.90
C CYS A 70 -9.42 -14.72 -14.15
N GLY A 71 -10.28 -13.79 -14.56
CA GLY A 71 -11.58 -13.57 -13.92
C GLY A 71 -11.40 -13.21 -12.45
N ARG A 72 -10.52 -12.25 -12.15
CA ARG A 72 -10.50 -11.65 -10.82
C ARG A 72 -11.93 -11.17 -10.53
N PRO A 73 -12.48 -11.41 -9.33
CA PRO A 73 -13.73 -10.78 -8.95
C PRO A 73 -13.61 -9.28 -9.20
N PRO A 74 -14.69 -8.62 -9.68
CA PRO A 74 -14.65 -7.19 -9.93
C PRO A 74 -14.12 -6.48 -8.67
N PRO A 75 -13.33 -5.40 -8.82
CA PRO A 75 -12.92 -4.62 -7.67
C PRO A 75 -14.16 -4.25 -6.84
N PRO A 76 -14.05 -4.18 -5.51
CA PRO A 76 -15.18 -3.77 -4.69
C PRO A 76 -15.72 -2.43 -5.23
N PRO A 77 -17.05 -2.21 -5.17
CA PRO A 77 -17.63 -0.97 -5.62
C PRO A 77 -16.93 0.21 -4.91
N PRO A 78 -16.76 1.35 -5.60
CA PRO A 78 -16.18 2.53 -4.96
C PRO A 78 -16.99 2.87 -3.69
N PRO A 79 -16.32 3.37 -2.63
CA PRO A 79 -17.02 3.79 -1.42
C PRO A 79 -18.12 4.79 -1.78
N PRO A 80 -19.26 4.77 -1.07
CA PRO A 80 -20.35 5.69 -1.35
C PRO A 80 -19.84 7.14 -1.31
N PRO A 81 -20.37 8.02 -2.18
CA PRO A 81 -19.99 9.42 -2.17
C PRO A 81 -20.19 10.00 -0.76
N PRO A 82 -19.27 10.87 -0.29
CA PRO A 82 -19.45 11.53 1.00
C PRO A 82 -20.84 12.22 1.04
N PRO A 83 -21.50 12.25 2.22
CA PRO A 83 -22.78 12.94 2.38
C PRO A 83 -22.76 14.33 1.73
N PRO A 84 -23.83 14.73 1.02
CA PRO A 84 -23.95 16.09 0.50
C PRO A 84 -23.74 17.08 1.65
N GLY A 85 -22.82 18.03 1.48
CA GLY A 85 -22.58 19.04 2.50
C GLY A 85 -21.60 18.65 3.61
N ARG A 86 -20.63 17.75 3.34
CA ARG A 86 -19.41 17.74 4.15
C ARG A 86 -18.77 19.13 4.06
N THR A 87 -18.89 19.89 5.14
CA THR A 87 -18.18 21.14 5.43
C THR A 87 -17.45 20.94 6.74
N CYS A 88 -16.50 21.82 7.09
CA CYS A 88 -15.88 21.75 8.41
C CYS A 88 -16.85 22.02 9.57
N VAL A 89 -18.08 22.46 9.30
CA VAL A 89 -19.13 22.63 10.30
C VAL A 89 -19.64 21.27 10.80
N ASN A 90 -19.73 20.28 9.91
CA ASN A 90 -20.31 18.96 10.21
C ASN A 90 -19.28 17.81 10.11
N ALA A 91 -17.99 18.14 10.00
CA ALA A 91 -16.92 17.15 9.90
C ALA A 91 -16.44 16.73 11.29
N ILE A 92 -16.46 15.42 11.56
CA ILE A 92 -15.83 14.82 12.74
C ILE A 92 -14.47 14.27 12.30
N CYS A 93 -13.39 14.86 12.81
CA CYS A 93 -12.03 14.37 12.57
C CYS A 93 -11.55 13.46 13.72
N PRO A 94 -10.69 12.46 13.45
CA PRO A 94 -10.05 11.66 14.50
C PRO A 94 -9.21 12.51 15.46
N ALA A 95 -8.92 11.97 16.65
CA ALA A 95 -8.05 12.65 17.61
C ALA A 95 -6.70 13.05 16.98
N GLY A 96 -6.29 14.30 17.16
CA GLY A 96 -5.05 14.86 16.59
C GLY A 96 -5.19 15.45 15.18
N PHE A 97 -6.42 15.54 14.65
CA PHE A 97 -6.72 16.14 13.36
C PHE A 97 -7.77 17.24 13.51
N THR A 98 -7.66 18.29 12.71
CA THR A 98 -8.64 19.38 12.61
C THR A 98 -9.15 19.48 11.18
N CYS A 99 -10.40 19.91 11.00
CA CYS A 99 -10.94 20.13 9.67
C CYS A 99 -10.49 21.49 9.14
N GLN A 100 -9.92 21.50 7.95
CA GLN A 100 -9.54 22.73 7.25
C GLN A 100 -10.05 22.69 5.81
N MET A 101 -10.44 23.86 5.29
CA MET A 101 -10.74 24.05 3.88
C MET A 101 -9.43 24.17 3.10
N VAL A 102 -9.00 23.09 2.45
CA VAL A 102 -7.72 23.03 1.74
C VAL A 102 -7.96 23.34 0.27
N ALA A 103 -7.33 24.41 -0.21
CA ALA A 103 -7.26 24.73 -1.64
C ALA A 103 -6.19 23.83 -2.28
N GLN A 104 -6.57 23.00 -3.25
CA GLN A 104 -5.61 22.22 -4.00
C GLN A 104 -4.85 23.13 -4.97
N GLN A 105 -3.53 22.96 -5.05
CA GLN A 105 -2.72 23.70 -6.02
C GLN A 105 -3.04 23.18 -7.42
N CYS A 106 -3.60 24.07 -8.24
CA CYS A 106 -4.04 23.85 -9.60
C CYS A 106 -3.06 24.53 -10.56
N LEU A 107 -2.69 23.83 -11.64
CA LEU A 107 -1.81 24.37 -12.68
C LEU A 107 -2.54 25.26 -13.70
N ARG A 108 -3.88 25.16 -13.77
CA ARG A 108 -4.71 25.90 -14.73
C ARG A 108 -5.99 26.43 -14.09
N PRO A 109 -6.28 27.73 -14.23
CA PRO A 109 -7.57 28.32 -13.86
C PRO A 109 -8.70 27.91 -14.82
N PRO A 110 -9.97 27.91 -14.36
CA PRO A 110 -10.42 28.18 -13.00
C PRO A 110 -10.19 26.99 -12.07
N CYS A 111 -9.68 27.27 -10.87
CA CYS A 111 -9.40 26.24 -9.88
C CYS A 111 -10.69 25.78 -9.19
N PRO A 112 -10.78 24.50 -8.80
CA PRO A 112 -11.90 24.02 -8.01
C PRO A 112 -11.94 24.74 -6.65
N PRO A 113 -13.13 24.95 -6.07
CA PRO A 113 -13.25 25.55 -4.75
C PRO A 113 -12.53 24.68 -3.69
N PRO A 114 -12.01 25.29 -2.60
CA PRO A 114 -11.37 24.57 -1.51
C PRO A 114 -12.29 23.47 -0.95
N GLN A 115 -11.73 22.32 -0.59
CA GLN A 115 -12.48 21.19 -0.04
C GLN A 115 -12.12 20.92 1.42
N PRO A 116 -13.07 20.46 2.25
CA PRO A 116 -12.80 20.15 3.66
C PRO A 116 -11.96 18.87 3.77
N GLN A 117 -10.85 18.98 4.48
CA GLN A 117 -9.95 17.86 4.77
C GLN A 117 -9.61 17.85 6.25
N CYS A 118 -9.58 16.67 6.86
CA CYS A 118 -8.99 16.49 8.18
C CYS A 118 -7.47 16.53 8.00
N VAL A 119 -6.89 17.70 8.21
CA VAL A 119 -5.45 17.85 8.26
C VAL A 119 -5.01 17.44 9.66
N ARG A 120 -3.83 16.81 9.76
CA ARG A 120 -3.17 16.74 11.06
C ARG A 120 -3.09 18.18 11.56
N VAL A 121 -3.40 18.42 12.83
CA VAL A 121 -3.08 19.70 13.45
C VAL A 121 -1.60 19.90 13.15
N GLN A 122 -1.28 20.78 12.19
CA GLN A 122 0.04 20.80 11.59
C GLN A 122 1.00 21.17 12.71
N GLN A 123 1.83 20.19 13.05
CA GLN A 123 3.10 20.30 13.76
C GLN A 123 3.07 21.22 14.97
N MET A 124 3.23 20.59 16.12
CA MET A 124 3.82 21.18 17.31
C MET A 124 5.18 21.80 17.01
N ILE A 125 5.18 22.99 16.41
CA ILE A 125 6.30 23.90 16.48
C ILE A 125 6.24 24.41 17.90
N CYS A 126 6.78 23.60 18.80
CA CYS A 126 7.05 24.06 20.13
C CYS A 126 8.16 25.12 20.03
N PRO A 127 8.14 26.13 20.93
CA PRO A 127 9.26 27.03 21.09
C PRO A 127 10.57 26.26 21.33
N GLN A 128 11.69 26.94 21.17
CA GLN A 128 13.01 26.32 21.36
C GLN A 128 13.09 25.62 22.73
N ASN A 129 13.65 24.40 22.75
CA ASN A 129 13.83 23.53 23.92
C ASN A 129 12.53 23.02 24.56
N GLU A 130 11.48 22.92 23.75
CA GLU A 130 10.26 22.22 24.10
C GLU A 130 9.92 21.21 23.01
N SER A 131 9.42 20.05 23.43
CA SER A 131 8.84 19.06 22.54
C SER A 131 7.41 18.79 22.95
N TRP A 132 6.56 18.51 21.97
CA TRP A 132 5.20 18.13 22.30
C TRP A 132 5.14 16.69 22.74
N THR A 133 4.37 16.50 23.80
CA THR A 133 4.04 15.20 24.34
C THR A 133 2.54 15.04 24.41
N VAL A 134 2.07 13.83 24.05
CA VAL A 134 0.67 13.43 24.22
C VAL A 134 0.33 13.19 25.69
N CYS A 135 1.34 12.91 26.52
CA CYS A 135 1.22 12.73 27.96
C CYS A 135 2.20 13.71 28.63
N SER A 136 1.74 14.93 28.91
CA SER A 136 2.57 15.90 29.62
C SER A 136 2.70 15.53 31.09
N SER A 137 3.71 16.05 31.78
CA SER A 137 3.69 16.07 33.24
C SER A 137 2.61 17.07 33.70
N GLN A 138 1.97 16.75 34.81
CA GLN A 138 1.07 17.67 35.54
C GLN A 138 1.85 18.75 36.32
N CYS A 139 3.17 18.70 36.24
CA CYS A 139 4.09 19.28 37.20
C CYS A 139 5.41 19.45 36.44
N GLU A 140 5.45 20.51 35.65
CA GLU A 140 6.59 20.88 34.81
C GLU A 140 7.53 21.76 35.65
N PRO A 141 8.85 21.50 35.64
CA PRO A 141 9.77 22.23 36.50
C PRO A 141 9.99 23.67 35.98
N THR A 142 10.12 24.62 36.91
CA THR A 142 10.28 26.04 36.61
C THR A 142 11.58 26.56 37.20
N CYS A 143 12.05 27.73 36.76
CA CYS A 143 13.26 28.32 37.32
C CYS A 143 13.17 28.66 38.82
N SER A 144 11.96 28.82 39.36
CA SER A 144 11.74 29.00 40.80
C SER A 144 11.62 27.68 41.57
N ASN A 145 11.42 26.56 40.86
CA ASN A 145 11.27 25.23 41.45
C ASN A 145 11.77 24.15 40.50
N MET A 146 13.08 23.91 40.53
CA MET A 146 13.79 23.02 39.61
C MET A 146 13.59 21.52 39.94
N SER A 147 13.11 21.18 41.14
CA SER A 147 12.99 19.79 41.58
C SER A 147 11.65 19.53 42.24
N LEU A 148 10.67 19.18 41.41
CA LEU A 148 9.32 18.85 41.85
C LEU A 148 9.12 17.34 41.92
N ARG A 149 8.56 16.85 43.02
CA ARG A 149 8.07 15.46 43.13
C ARG A 149 6.69 15.35 42.49
N CYS A 150 6.68 14.99 41.22
CA CYS A 150 5.46 14.86 40.45
C CYS A 150 4.94 13.42 40.48
N ASN A 151 3.62 13.25 40.40
CA ASN A 151 3.01 11.94 40.19
C ASN A 151 3.19 11.50 38.72
N LYS A 152 3.06 10.20 38.44
CA LYS A 152 3.20 9.65 37.08
C LYS A 152 1.92 9.79 36.23
N ALA A 153 1.01 10.68 36.62
CA ALA A 153 -0.25 10.87 35.90
C ALA A 153 -0.04 11.74 34.66
N CYS A 154 -0.65 11.36 33.53
CA CYS A 154 -0.61 12.16 32.32
C CYS A 154 -1.44 13.44 32.46
N GLY A 155 -0.83 14.55 32.06
CA GLY A 155 -1.49 15.80 31.71
C GLY A 155 -2.03 15.82 30.30
N PRO A 156 -2.81 16.86 29.95
CA PRO A 156 -3.29 17.06 28.61
C PRO A 156 -2.11 17.20 27.62
N PRO A 157 -2.28 16.79 26.35
CA PRO A 157 -1.25 16.98 25.33
C PRO A 157 -0.85 18.47 25.20
N LYS A 158 0.45 18.77 25.35
CA LYS A 158 1.02 20.13 25.20
C LYS A 158 2.50 20.09 24.83
N CYS A 159 3.05 21.26 24.46
CA CYS A 159 4.50 21.48 24.45
C CYS A 159 5.01 21.52 25.89
N GLN A 160 6.05 20.74 26.15
CA GLN A 160 6.69 20.64 27.46
C GLN A 160 8.19 20.84 27.28
N CYS A 161 8.83 21.53 28.23
CA CYS A 161 10.29 21.64 28.29
C CYS A 161 10.94 20.27 28.13
N ASP A 162 11.95 20.23 27.27
CA ASP A 162 12.76 19.03 27.10
C ASP A 162 13.47 18.68 28.43
N PRO A 163 13.82 17.41 28.66
CA PRO A 163 14.51 17.01 29.88
C PRO A 163 15.77 17.85 30.13
N GLY A 164 15.85 18.46 31.32
CA GLY A 164 16.96 19.35 31.70
C GLY A 164 16.73 20.85 31.43
N PHE A 165 15.59 21.22 30.86
CA PHE A 165 15.16 22.61 30.71
C PHE A 165 14.08 22.99 31.71
N PHE A 166 14.07 24.25 32.12
CA PHE A 166 13.18 24.81 33.12
C PHE A 166 12.43 26.00 32.53
N ARG A 167 11.12 26.09 32.82
CA ARG A 167 10.29 27.18 32.32
C ARG A 167 10.54 28.46 33.13
N ASN A 168 10.93 29.53 32.44
CA ASN A 168 11.14 30.85 33.04
C ASN A 168 9.82 31.65 33.13
N ARG A 169 9.86 32.86 33.72
CA ARG A 169 8.67 33.72 33.90
C ARG A 169 8.05 34.23 32.59
N PHE A 170 8.81 34.22 31.50
CA PHE A 170 8.37 34.64 30.16
C PHE A 170 7.78 33.46 29.37
N GLY A 171 7.79 32.25 29.94
CA GLY A 171 7.26 31.06 29.31
C GLY A 171 8.25 30.32 28.40
N ALA A 172 9.53 30.71 28.37
CA ALA A 172 10.56 30.03 27.58
C ALA A 172 11.30 28.97 28.42
N CYS A 173 11.76 27.90 27.76
CA CYS A 173 12.53 26.82 28.40
C CYS A 173 14.04 27.04 28.20
N GLU A 174 14.76 27.15 29.31
CA GLU A 174 16.20 27.39 29.37
C GLU A 174 16.91 26.39 30.29
N TRP A 175 18.17 26.08 29.98
CA TRP A 175 18.97 25.11 30.74
C TRP A 175 19.66 25.75 31.95
N GLN A 176 19.77 27.08 31.95
CA GLN A 176 20.36 27.88 33.01
C GLN A 176 19.31 28.93 33.43
N CYS A 177 18.87 28.86 34.68
CA CYS A 177 17.97 29.84 35.26
C CYS A 177 18.82 30.95 35.89
N ASP A 178 18.68 32.17 35.37
CA ASP A 178 19.33 33.37 35.90
C ASP A 178 18.61 33.93 37.15
#